data_AF-A0A2P6PRZ4-F1
#
_entry.id   AF-A0A2P6PRZ4-F1
#
_cell.length_a   1.000
_cell.length_b   1.000
_cell.length_c   1.000
_cell.angle_alpha   90.00
_cell.angle_beta   90.00
_cell.angle_gamma   90.00
#
_symmetry.space_group_name_H-M   'P 1'
#
loop_
_entity.id
_entity.type
_entity.pdbx_description
1 polymer ?
#
loop_
_entity_poly.entity_id
_entity_poly.type
_entity_poly.pdbx_seq_one_letter_code
_entity_poly.pdbx_strand_id
1 'polypeptide(L)'
;MPAIDEMYYKNEIRHFTEELKAMGVVDNATATEKIAAQFSSLLSSSNWLPANVMSLLGCIRELSQTMFLHHPELKWLLCEKWLKTRHGYKGPCESIIFSSQWGSISLFVDLPLIDDVYYGIGIYKYRDELEKLGVITDFEGGAVIVAKGLSCPIEDELITADGILSLLECLKCLMTRSPDEPSLSNFLKNIAKTKCLKTQNGYKLPEECVLFDPAWEGILKPSVAPTIDENFYRTDISVYKKQLRDIGVKVYSLDVCSLLSWILFSLTETTSITRIYSFLNKFQWNPEVLDNLMSQVWIPTPKGTGKWINSQDCVLHDNKHVFGSRLFSLDEFYKKELLPLFSSAFGVTWSYGTAGL
;
A
#
# COMPACT_ATOMS: atom_id res chain seq x y z
N MET A 1 34.61 18.05 -25.15
CA MET A 1 35.67 19.03 -24.82
C MET A 1 36.70 18.29 -23.97
N PRO A 2 38.00 18.35 -24.24
CA PRO A 2 38.99 17.67 -23.41
C PRO A 2 39.06 18.38 -22.05
N ALA A 3 38.70 17.68 -20.98
CA ALA A 3 38.81 18.15 -19.60
C ALA A 3 39.96 17.42 -18.91
N ILE A 4 40.59 18.08 -17.93
CA ILE A 4 41.70 17.49 -17.17
C ILE A 4 41.15 16.59 -16.08
N ASP A 5 41.62 15.35 -16.05
CA ASP A 5 41.45 14.46 -14.90
C ASP A 5 42.43 14.87 -13.79
N GLU A 6 42.02 15.83 -12.96
CA GLU A 6 42.86 16.31 -11.84
C GLU A 6 43.20 15.20 -10.83
N MET A 7 42.40 14.12 -10.76
CA MET A 7 42.69 12.99 -9.86
C MET A 7 43.84 12.12 -10.38
N TYR A 8 43.93 11.92 -11.70
CA TYR A 8 45.04 11.20 -12.32
C TYR A 8 46.35 11.97 -12.24
N TYR A 9 46.33 13.28 -12.50
CA TYR A 9 47.54 14.10 -12.58
C TYR A 9 47.96 14.78 -11.27
N LYS A 10 47.15 14.69 -10.21
CA LYS A 10 47.35 15.36 -8.91
C LYS A 10 47.49 16.88 -9.03
N ASN A 11 47.81 17.57 -7.93
CA ASN A 11 47.96 19.02 -7.88
C ASN A 11 49.08 19.58 -8.79
N GLU A 12 49.99 18.76 -9.30
CA GLU A 12 51.12 19.24 -10.11
C GLU A 12 50.70 19.77 -11.48
N ILE A 13 49.62 19.24 -12.06
CA ILE A 13 49.13 19.71 -13.37
C ILE A 13 48.61 21.15 -13.33
N ARG A 14 48.24 21.64 -12.14
CA ARG A 14 47.80 23.04 -11.93
C ARG A 14 48.93 24.05 -12.15
N HIS A 15 50.20 23.62 -12.15
CA HIS A 15 51.31 24.49 -12.49
C HIS A 15 51.39 24.83 -13.99
N PHE A 16 50.71 24.08 -14.85
CA PHE A 16 50.75 24.23 -16.31
C PHE A 16 49.49 24.89 -16.89
N THR A 17 48.78 25.68 -16.07
CA THR A 17 47.44 26.19 -16.42
C THR A 17 47.44 27.02 -17.71
N GLU A 18 48.48 27.82 -17.94
CA GLU A 18 48.59 28.67 -19.14
C GLU A 18 48.92 27.86 -20.39
N GLU A 19 49.79 26.85 -20.28
CA GLU A 19 50.14 25.93 -21.35
C GLU A 19 48.96 25.04 -21.73
N LEU A 20 48.19 24.59 -20.75
CA LEU A 20 46.97 23.81 -20.96
C LEU A 20 45.90 24.65 -21.67
N LYS A 21 45.70 25.91 -21.25
CA LYS A 21 44.82 26.86 -21.94
C LYS A 21 45.26 27.12 -23.37
N ALA A 22 46.57 27.28 -23.62
CA ALA A 22 47.13 27.45 -24.96
C ALA A 22 46.92 26.23 -25.87
N MET A 23 46.84 25.03 -25.30
CA MET A 23 46.50 23.79 -26.01
C MET A 23 44.97 23.57 -26.16
N GLY A 24 44.14 24.51 -25.73
CA GLY A 24 42.69 24.42 -25.79
C GLY A 24 42.07 23.53 -24.71
N VAL A 25 42.85 23.16 -23.68
CA VAL A 25 42.37 22.44 -22.51
C VAL A 25 41.75 23.45 -21.55
N VAL A 26 40.50 23.19 -21.17
CA VAL A 26 39.69 24.15 -20.41
C VAL A 26 39.61 23.66 -18.96
N ASP A 27 39.82 24.56 -18.00
CA ASP A 27 39.62 24.23 -16.58
C ASP A 27 38.15 23.93 -16.27
N ASN A 28 37.88 23.23 -15.15
CA ASN A 28 36.55 22.76 -14.80
C ASN A 28 35.52 23.90 -14.64
N ALA A 29 35.95 25.09 -14.17
CA ALA A 29 35.08 26.25 -14.05
C ALA A 29 34.64 26.79 -15.42
N THR A 30 35.60 27.02 -16.31
CA THR A 30 35.34 27.49 -17.67
C THR A 30 34.55 26.45 -18.50
N ALA A 31 34.74 25.16 -18.23
CA ALA A 31 33.94 24.07 -18.81
C ALA A 31 32.47 24.18 -18.39
N THR A 32 32.23 24.41 -17.10
CA THR A 32 30.89 24.56 -16.51
C THR A 32 30.19 25.79 -17.07
N GLU A 33 30.87 26.94 -17.16
CA GLU A 33 30.33 28.16 -17.75
C GLU A 33 29.94 27.98 -19.22
N LYS A 34 30.79 27.32 -20.02
CA LYS A 34 30.50 27.05 -21.44
C LYS A 34 29.29 26.14 -21.62
N ILE A 35 29.15 25.13 -20.76
CA ILE A 35 27.99 24.22 -20.76
C ILE A 35 26.73 24.96 -20.34
N ALA A 36 26.80 25.80 -19.29
CA ALA A 36 25.68 26.65 -18.88
C ALA A 36 25.26 27.64 -19.99
N ALA A 37 26.21 28.22 -20.72
CA ALA A 37 25.93 29.14 -21.83
C ALA A 37 25.28 28.44 -23.04
N GLN A 38 25.83 27.30 -23.46
CA GLN A 38 25.22 26.44 -24.50
C GLN A 38 23.79 26.06 -24.11
N PHE A 39 23.57 25.72 -22.84
CA PHE A 39 22.25 25.34 -22.37
C PHE A 39 21.25 26.50 -22.30
N SER A 40 21.68 27.68 -21.85
CA SER A 40 20.84 28.89 -21.86
C SER A 40 20.35 29.22 -23.26
N SER A 41 21.16 28.93 -24.29
CA SER A 41 20.76 29.04 -25.70
C SER A 41 19.70 28.00 -26.09
N LEU A 42 19.84 26.75 -25.65
CA LEU A 42 18.84 25.69 -25.90
C LEU A 42 17.50 25.97 -25.21
N LEU A 43 17.53 26.45 -23.95
CA LEU A 43 16.35 26.91 -23.22
C LEU A 43 15.64 28.04 -23.98
N SER A 44 16.40 29.06 -24.39
CA SER A 44 15.86 30.25 -25.05
C SER A 44 15.27 29.94 -26.44
N SER A 45 15.82 28.94 -27.13
CA SER A 45 15.34 28.50 -28.44
C SER A 45 14.22 27.44 -28.36
N SER A 46 13.87 26.97 -27.16
CA SER A 46 12.92 25.86 -26.93
C SER A 46 13.25 24.59 -27.74
N ASN A 47 14.51 24.38 -28.10
CA ASN A 47 14.93 23.34 -29.03
C ASN A 47 15.37 22.05 -28.30
N TRP A 48 14.45 21.47 -27.52
CA TRP A 48 14.65 20.24 -26.75
C TRP A 48 14.49 18.96 -27.57
N LEU A 49 15.13 18.91 -28.75
CA LEU A 49 15.15 17.70 -29.57
C LEU A 49 15.80 16.54 -28.79
N PRO A 50 15.38 15.28 -29.05
CA PRO A 50 15.93 14.11 -28.35
C PRO A 50 17.47 14.07 -28.41
N ALA A 51 18.04 14.37 -29.56
CA ALA A 51 19.50 14.37 -29.75
C ALA A 51 20.23 15.37 -28.84
N ASN A 52 19.64 16.54 -28.58
CA ASN A 52 20.22 17.55 -27.71
C ASN A 52 20.20 17.11 -26.25
N VAL A 53 19.09 16.51 -25.81
CA VAL A 53 18.96 15.93 -24.46
C VAL A 53 19.93 14.76 -24.26
N MET A 54 20.03 13.86 -25.24
CA MET A 54 20.96 12.73 -25.16
C MET A 54 22.42 13.18 -25.15
N SER A 55 22.75 14.24 -25.89
CA SER A 55 24.09 14.85 -25.87
C SER A 55 24.37 15.52 -24.53
N LEU A 56 23.39 16.22 -23.94
CA LEU A 56 23.50 16.79 -22.60
C LEU A 56 23.80 15.71 -21.56
N LEU A 57 23.03 14.62 -21.55
CA LEU A 57 23.24 13.53 -20.60
C LEU A 57 24.62 12.89 -20.79
N GLY A 58 25.10 12.78 -22.03
CA GLY A 58 26.49 12.43 -22.33
C GLY A 58 27.49 13.39 -21.71
N CYS A 59 27.30 14.71 -21.84
CA CYS A 59 28.15 15.70 -21.19
C CYS A 59 28.11 15.60 -19.65
N ILE A 60 26.93 15.39 -19.07
CA ILE A 60 26.73 15.23 -17.62
C ILE A 60 27.45 14.00 -17.09
N ARG A 61 27.43 12.89 -17.84
CA ARG A 61 28.21 11.69 -17.52
C ARG A 61 29.68 12.01 -17.34
N GLU A 62 30.29 12.63 -18.34
CA GLU A 62 31.70 13.01 -18.33
C GLU A 62 32.01 14.01 -17.22
N LEU A 63 31.17 15.03 -17.04
CA LEU A 63 31.31 16.00 -15.95
C LEU A 63 31.21 15.37 -14.56
N SER A 64 30.30 14.41 -14.38
CA SER A 64 30.06 13.78 -13.08
C SER A 64 31.23 12.89 -12.62
N GLN A 65 32.16 12.57 -13.52
CA GLN A 65 33.41 11.86 -13.19
C GLN A 65 34.47 12.82 -12.63
N THR A 66 34.38 14.12 -12.97
CA THR A 66 35.41 15.12 -12.66
C THR A 66 34.93 16.24 -11.72
N MET A 67 33.62 16.39 -11.52
CA MET A 67 33.03 17.54 -10.83
C MET A 67 31.69 17.21 -10.14
N PHE A 68 31.36 17.94 -9.06
CA PHE A 68 30.08 17.79 -8.36
C PHE A 68 28.96 18.57 -9.07
N LEU A 69 27.90 17.86 -9.48
CA LEU A 69 26.72 18.42 -10.17
C LEU A 69 25.91 19.43 -9.32
N HIS A 70 26.20 19.56 -8.03
CA HIS A 70 25.58 20.53 -7.12
C HIS A 70 26.21 21.93 -7.17
N HIS A 71 27.02 22.23 -8.20
CA HIS A 71 27.55 23.57 -8.40
C HIS A 71 26.39 24.58 -8.58
N PRO A 72 26.44 25.78 -7.98
CA PRO A 72 25.35 26.78 -8.08
C PRO A 72 24.97 27.11 -9.52
N GLU A 73 25.94 27.09 -10.43
CA GLU A 73 25.78 27.34 -11.86
C GLU A 73 25.03 26.24 -12.61
N LEU A 74 24.86 25.07 -11.99
CA LEU A 74 24.14 23.92 -12.55
C LEU A 74 22.78 23.71 -11.88
N LYS A 75 22.39 24.57 -10.93
CA LYS A 75 21.10 24.48 -10.23
C LYS A 75 19.90 24.44 -11.19
N TRP A 76 19.99 25.12 -12.32
CA TRP A 76 18.94 25.14 -13.34
C TRP A 76 18.68 23.74 -13.94
N LEU A 77 19.67 22.84 -13.99
CA LEU A 77 19.47 21.46 -14.49
C LEU A 77 18.40 20.74 -13.67
N LEU A 78 18.31 21.06 -12.38
CA LEU A 78 17.45 20.44 -11.39
C LEU A 78 16.05 21.09 -11.34
N CYS A 79 15.91 22.34 -11.83
CA CYS A 79 14.69 23.14 -11.66
C CYS A 79 13.93 23.40 -12.96
N GLU A 80 14.60 23.46 -14.11
CA GLU A 80 13.99 23.82 -15.39
C GLU A 80 13.24 22.66 -16.05
N LYS A 81 12.21 23.00 -16.84
CA LYS A 81 11.33 22.02 -17.52
C LYS A 81 11.85 21.65 -18.91
N TRP A 82 12.86 20.80 -18.96
CA TRP A 82 13.51 20.38 -20.22
C TRP A 82 13.29 18.91 -20.57
N LEU A 83 12.82 18.08 -19.62
CA LEU A 83 12.64 16.64 -19.84
C LEU A 83 11.20 16.35 -20.29
N LYS A 84 11.05 15.72 -21.46
CA LYS A 84 9.76 15.34 -22.03
C LYS A 84 9.21 14.12 -21.31
N THR A 85 7.99 14.25 -20.81
CA THR A 85 7.23 13.18 -20.14
C THR A 85 5.86 13.03 -20.78
N ARG A 86 5.11 12.01 -20.36
CA ARG A 86 3.68 11.85 -20.68
C ARG A 86 2.84 13.07 -20.26
N HIS A 87 3.30 13.85 -19.29
CA HIS A 87 2.65 15.07 -18.81
C HIS A 87 3.25 16.36 -19.39
N GLY A 88 3.87 16.27 -20.57
CA GLY A 88 4.58 17.39 -21.20
C GLY A 88 6.00 17.56 -20.67
N TYR A 89 6.57 18.75 -20.83
CA TYR A 89 7.92 19.03 -20.32
C TYR A 89 7.89 19.28 -18.80
N LYS A 90 8.74 18.58 -18.07
CA LYS A 90 8.85 18.58 -16.61
C LYS A 90 10.31 18.74 -16.19
N GLY A 91 10.51 19.19 -14.95
CA GLY A 91 11.83 19.15 -14.33
C GLY A 91 12.22 17.72 -13.94
N PRO A 92 13.50 17.42 -13.72
CA PRO A 92 13.94 16.10 -13.29
C PRO A 92 13.19 15.58 -12.05
N CYS A 93 13.09 16.39 -10.99
CA CYS A 93 12.40 16.02 -9.75
C CYS A 93 10.89 15.79 -9.88
N GLU A 94 10.29 16.13 -11.02
CA GLU A 94 8.88 15.88 -11.34
C GLU A 94 8.70 14.74 -12.36
N SER A 95 9.80 14.12 -12.81
CA SER A 95 9.82 13.12 -13.86
C SER A 95 10.18 11.75 -13.29
N ILE A 96 9.55 10.70 -13.81
CA ILE A 96 9.81 9.32 -13.40
C ILE A 96 10.45 8.58 -14.56
N ILE A 97 11.59 7.91 -14.32
CA ILE A 97 12.12 6.96 -15.31
C ILE A 97 11.37 5.63 -15.20
N PHE A 98 10.87 5.13 -16.32
CA PHE A 98 10.13 3.87 -16.33
C PHE A 98 11.01 2.69 -15.90
N SER A 99 10.40 1.79 -15.14
CA SER A 99 10.93 0.51 -14.67
C SER A 99 9.75 -0.43 -14.43
N SER A 100 10.01 -1.72 -14.27
CA SER A 100 8.95 -2.72 -14.06
C SER A 100 8.05 -2.42 -12.87
N GLN A 101 8.58 -1.79 -11.80
CA GLN A 101 7.82 -1.43 -10.60
C GLN A 101 6.70 -0.42 -10.91
N TRP A 102 6.92 0.47 -11.89
CA TRP A 102 5.96 1.49 -12.31
C TRP A 102 4.92 0.93 -13.28
N GLY A 103 5.24 -0.17 -13.97
CA GLY A 103 4.34 -0.80 -14.94
C GLY A 103 2.97 -1.07 -14.36
N SER A 104 2.91 -1.76 -13.21
CA SER A 104 1.64 -2.12 -12.57
C SER A 104 0.86 -0.91 -12.04
N ILE A 105 1.53 0.10 -11.49
CA ILE A 105 0.88 1.34 -11.01
C ILE A 105 0.37 2.17 -12.20
N SER A 106 1.13 2.23 -13.29
CA SER A 106 0.81 3.06 -14.46
C SER A 106 -0.45 2.61 -15.20
N LEU A 107 -1.02 1.46 -14.85
CA LEU A 107 -2.31 1.00 -15.34
C LEU A 107 -3.48 1.85 -14.82
N PHE A 108 -3.38 2.38 -13.60
CA PHE A 108 -4.47 3.10 -12.92
C PHE A 108 -4.06 4.42 -12.27
N VAL A 109 -2.77 4.79 -12.32
CA VAL A 109 -2.29 6.13 -11.98
C VAL A 109 -1.56 6.71 -13.18
N ASP A 110 -2.00 7.87 -13.64
CA ASP A 110 -1.32 8.60 -14.70
C ASP A 110 -0.05 9.26 -14.15
N LEU A 111 1.10 8.67 -14.47
CA LEU A 111 2.42 9.07 -13.96
C LEU A 111 3.19 9.92 -15.00
N PRO A 112 3.99 10.92 -14.57
CA PRO A 112 4.87 11.72 -15.42
C PRO A 112 6.11 10.92 -15.86
N LEU A 113 5.88 9.78 -16.51
CA LEU A 113 6.93 8.92 -17.04
C LEU A 113 7.66 9.63 -18.19
N ILE A 114 8.98 9.55 -18.20
CA ILE A 114 9.82 10.00 -19.32
C ILE A 114 9.31 9.36 -20.60
N ASP A 115 9.17 10.17 -21.64
CA ASP A 115 8.63 9.74 -22.94
C ASP A 115 9.70 8.97 -23.72
N ASP A 116 9.74 7.65 -23.49
CA ASP A 116 10.63 6.71 -24.15
C ASP A 116 10.29 6.48 -25.63
N VAL A 117 9.07 6.84 -26.06
CA VAL A 117 8.71 6.91 -27.49
C VAL A 117 9.42 8.09 -28.15
N TYR A 118 9.49 9.24 -27.46
CA TYR A 118 10.17 10.44 -27.95
C TYR A 118 11.70 10.32 -27.92
N TYR A 119 12.27 9.84 -26.81
CA TYR A 119 13.72 9.72 -26.65
C TYR A 119 14.32 8.42 -27.21
N GLY A 120 13.48 7.41 -27.44
CA GLY A 120 13.90 6.05 -27.69
C GLY A 120 14.49 5.37 -26.45
N ILE A 121 14.65 4.05 -26.53
CA ILE A 121 15.21 3.23 -25.42
C ILE A 121 16.64 3.63 -25.01
N GLY A 122 17.32 4.46 -25.81
CA GLY A 122 18.65 4.98 -25.48
C GLY A 122 18.66 5.78 -24.17
N ILE A 123 17.55 6.42 -23.80
CA ILE A 123 17.46 7.24 -22.59
C ILE A 123 17.77 6.44 -21.31
N TYR A 124 17.43 5.15 -21.28
CA TYR A 124 17.69 4.27 -20.14
C TYR A 124 19.18 4.03 -19.90
N LYS A 125 20.04 4.24 -20.91
CA LYS A 125 21.50 4.17 -20.73
C LYS A 125 22.00 5.27 -19.81
N TYR A 126 21.22 6.33 -19.59
CA TYR A 126 21.57 7.47 -18.75
C TYR A 126 20.86 7.46 -17.40
N ARG A 127 20.41 6.29 -16.91
CA ARG A 127 19.66 6.16 -15.65
C ARG A 127 20.39 6.82 -14.47
N ASP A 128 21.69 6.57 -14.33
CA ASP A 128 22.48 7.09 -13.22
C ASP A 128 22.65 8.61 -13.28
N GLU A 129 22.80 9.18 -14.47
CA GLU A 129 22.83 10.63 -14.66
C GLU A 129 21.47 11.26 -14.35
N LEU A 130 20.38 10.65 -14.83
CA LEU A 130 19.03 11.11 -14.57
C LEU A 130 18.71 11.07 -13.06
N GLU A 131 19.10 10.00 -12.37
CA GLU A 131 18.98 9.86 -10.92
C GLU A 131 19.75 10.94 -10.17
N LYS A 132 21.01 11.22 -10.56
CA LYS A 132 21.81 12.32 -10.00
C LYS A 132 21.17 13.70 -10.22
N LEU A 133 20.42 13.86 -11.30
CA LEU A 133 19.66 15.09 -11.58
C LEU A 133 18.34 15.17 -10.81
N GLY A 134 17.97 14.12 -10.08
CA GLY A 134 16.74 14.06 -9.28
C GLY A 134 15.56 13.41 -9.99
N VAL A 135 15.75 12.81 -11.17
CA VAL A 135 14.72 11.96 -11.78
C VAL A 135 14.39 10.81 -10.83
N ILE A 136 13.09 10.60 -10.62
CA ILE A 136 12.59 9.59 -9.70
C ILE A 136 12.78 8.20 -10.30
N THR A 137 13.50 7.36 -9.55
CA THR A 137 13.86 6.00 -9.94
C THR A 137 13.19 4.92 -9.09
N ASP A 138 12.62 5.29 -7.94
CA ASP A 138 12.08 4.38 -6.93
C ASP A 138 10.80 4.92 -6.25
N PHE A 139 10.13 4.07 -5.46
CA PHE A 139 8.95 4.46 -4.68
C PHE A 139 9.27 5.48 -3.60
N GLU A 140 10.51 5.53 -3.11
CA GLU A 140 10.91 6.45 -2.06
C GLU A 140 10.84 7.92 -2.51
N GLY A 141 11.21 8.18 -3.76
CA GLY A 141 11.03 9.49 -4.42
C GLY A 141 9.65 9.67 -5.06
N GLY A 142 9.02 8.59 -5.54
CA GLY A 142 7.79 8.68 -6.34
C GLY A 142 6.48 8.56 -5.58
N ALA A 143 6.47 8.14 -4.30
CA ALA A 143 5.23 7.85 -3.60
C ALA A 143 4.29 9.07 -3.48
N VAL A 144 4.83 10.28 -3.35
CA VAL A 144 4.03 11.53 -3.33
C VAL A 144 3.35 11.77 -4.68
N ILE A 145 4.02 11.45 -5.79
CA ILE A 145 3.42 11.57 -7.13
C ILE A 145 2.31 10.54 -7.30
N VAL A 146 2.54 9.29 -6.87
CA VAL A 146 1.52 8.22 -6.90
C VAL A 146 0.30 8.62 -6.07
N ALA A 147 0.49 9.11 -4.85
CA ALA A 147 -0.60 9.54 -3.97
C ALA A 147 -1.42 10.69 -4.57
N LYS A 148 -0.76 11.66 -5.22
CA LYS A 148 -1.45 12.76 -5.91
C LYS A 148 -2.20 12.30 -7.16
N GLY A 149 -1.63 11.33 -7.89
CA GLY A 149 -2.22 10.79 -9.10
C GLY A 149 -3.43 9.88 -8.83
N LEU A 150 -3.44 9.14 -7.72
CA LEU A 150 -4.57 8.30 -7.32
C LEU A 150 -5.70 9.16 -6.71
N SER A 151 -6.40 9.90 -7.58
CA SER A 151 -7.45 10.84 -7.20
C SER A 151 -8.85 10.22 -7.04
N CYS A 152 -9.07 9.03 -7.62
CA CYS A 152 -10.30 8.26 -7.50
C CYS A 152 -10.02 6.79 -7.13
N PRO A 153 -11.05 6.02 -6.72
CA PRO A 153 -10.93 4.57 -6.58
C PRO A 153 -10.48 3.90 -7.89
N ILE A 154 -9.80 2.76 -7.77
CA ILE A 154 -9.26 2.02 -8.92
C ILE A 154 -10.37 1.18 -9.54
N GLU A 155 -10.41 1.11 -10.87
CA GLU A 155 -11.32 0.23 -11.61
C GLU A 155 -10.95 -1.24 -11.40
N ASP A 156 -11.95 -2.09 -11.17
CA ASP A 156 -11.76 -3.48 -10.78
C ASP A 156 -10.90 -4.27 -11.80
N GLU A 157 -11.01 -3.94 -13.10
CA GLU A 157 -10.30 -4.61 -14.20
C GLU A 157 -8.79 -4.31 -14.23
N LEU A 158 -8.35 -3.22 -13.58
CA LEU A 158 -6.95 -2.77 -13.57
C LEU A 158 -6.16 -3.33 -12.37
N ILE A 159 -6.86 -3.98 -11.43
CA ILE A 159 -6.28 -4.44 -10.16
C ILE A 159 -5.42 -5.69 -10.39
N THR A 160 -4.14 -5.57 -10.06
CA THR A 160 -3.17 -6.67 -10.14
C THR A 160 -2.49 -6.88 -8.79
N ALA A 161 -2.01 -8.09 -8.50
CA ALA A 161 -1.24 -8.39 -7.29
C ALA A 161 -0.06 -7.42 -7.12
N ASP A 162 0.76 -7.29 -8.17
CA ASP A 162 1.91 -6.39 -8.19
C ASP A 162 1.52 -4.93 -8.02
N GLY A 163 0.41 -4.48 -8.63
CA GLY A 163 -0.10 -3.12 -8.48
C GLY A 163 -0.45 -2.78 -7.03
N ILE A 164 -1.10 -3.71 -6.32
CA ILE A 164 -1.44 -3.52 -4.89
C ILE A 164 -0.19 -3.55 -4.01
N LEU A 165 0.75 -4.45 -4.25
CA LEU A 165 2.01 -4.48 -3.52
C LEU A 165 2.79 -3.17 -3.71
N SER A 166 2.86 -2.65 -4.93
CA SER A 166 3.49 -1.36 -5.23
C SER A 166 2.77 -0.18 -4.57
N LEU A 167 1.44 -0.21 -4.45
CA LEU A 167 0.68 0.79 -3.68
C LEU A 167 0.99 0.72 -2.18
N LEU A 168 1.10 -0.48 -1.62
CA LEU A 168 1.45 -0.68 -0.22
C LEU A 168 2.89 -0.21 0.06
N GLU A 169 3.83 -0.43 -0.86
CA GLU A 169 5.19 0.11 -0.74
C GLU A 169 5.19 1.65 -0.83
N CYS A 170 4.46 2.25 -1.78
CA CYS A 170 4.26 3.71 -1.82
C CYS A 170 3.70 4.24 -0.49
N LEU A 171 2.69 3.57 0.07
CA LEU A 171 2.06 3.96 1.33
C LEU A 171 3.07 3.90 2.48
N LYS A 172 3.89 2.85 2.53
CA LYS A 172 4.97 2.69 3.50
C LYS A 172 6.00 3.81 3.41
N CYS A 173 6.41 4.21 2.20
CA CYS A 173 7.31 5.34 1.98
C CYS A 173 6.70 6.65 2.51
N LEU A 174 5.44 6.94 2.17
CA LEU A 174 4.74 8.15 2.62
C LEU A 174 4.63 8.23 4.15
N MET A 175 4.21 7.13 4.78
CA MET A 175 4.09 7.07 6.24
C MET A 175 5.42 7.25 6.98
N THR A 176 6.54 6.95 6.33
CA THR A 176 7.88 7.00 6.95
C THR A 176 8.52 8.37 6.75
N ARG A 177 8.40 8.96 5.56
CA ARG A 177 9.09 10.20 5.18
C ARG A 177 8.24 11.46 5.27
N SER A 178 6.92 11.35 5.12
CA SER A 178 6.03 12.49 4.98
C SER A 178 4.65 12.20 5.57
N PRO A 179 4.55 11.91 6.88
CA PRO A 179 3.29 11.54 7.52
C PRO A 179 2.24 12.66 7.47
N ASP A 180 2.69 13.92 7.42
CA ASP A 180 1.83 15.10 7.33
C ASP A 180 1.50 15.51 5.88
N GLU A 181 1.88 14.69 4.89
CA GLU A 181 1.61 14.96 3.48
C GLU A 181 0.08 14.99 3.23
N PRO A 182 -0.49 16.10 2.73
CA PRO A 182 -1.93 16.23 2.53
C PRO A 182 -2.52 15.13 1.63
N SER A 183 -1.74 14.68 0.64
CA SER A 183 -2.15 13.64 -0.30
C SER A 183 -2.28 12.24 0.33
N LEU A 184 -1.65 11.98 1.48
CA LEU A 184 -1.74 10.69 2.19
C LEU A 184 -3.18 10.35 2.60
N SER A 185 -3.93 11.34 3.09
CA SER A 185 -5.31 11.16 3.53
C SER A 185 -6.24 10.74 2.39
N ASN A 186 -6.14 11.40 1.23
CA ASN A 186 -6.89 11.04 0.03
C ASN A 186 -6.45 9.69 -0.52
N PHE A 187 -5.16 9.41 -0.51
CA PHE A 187 -4.59 8.14 -0.96
C PHE A 187 -5.15 6.96 -0.16
N LEU A 188 -5.11 7.03 1.18
CA LEU A 188 -5.72 6.03 2.07
C LEU A 188 -7.22 5.86 1.79
N LYS A 189 -7.95 6.97 1.68
CA LYS A 189 -9.40 6.96 1.42
C LYS A 189 -9.76 6.32 0.09
N ASN A 190 -8.98 6.56 -0.97
CA ASN A 190 -9.24 5.99 -2.28
C ASN A 190 -8.95 4.49 -2.32
N ILE A 191 -7.88 4.03 -1.66
CA ILE A 191 -7.60 2.59 -1.52
C ILE A 191 -8.69 1.92 -0.66
N ALA A 192 -9.07 2.52 0.46
CA ALA A 192 -10.11 2.00 1.37
C ALA A 192 -11.48 1.81 0.68
N LYS A 193 -11.78 2.60 -0.36
CA LYS A 193 -13.01 2.53 -1.15
C LYS A 193 -12.93 1.64 -2.39
N THR A 194 -11.77 1.06 -2.66
CA THR A 194 -11.53 0.20 -3.82
C THR A 194 -11.66 -1.26 -3.41
N LYS A 195 -12.36 -2.10 -4.19
CA LYS A 195 -12.39 -3.55 -3.98
C LYS A 195 -11.08 -4.19 -4.46
N CYS A 196 -9.98 -3.90 -3.79
CA CYS A 196 -8.64 -4.23 -4.28
C CYS A 196 -7.99 -5.46 -3.66
N LEU A 197 -8.51 -5.94 -2.52
CA LEU A 197 -7.87 -7.05 -1.83
C LEU A 197 -8.49 -8.38 -2.23
N LYS A 198 -7.65 -9.28 -2.75
CA LYS A 198 -8.06 -10.62 -3.12
C LYS A 198 -8.23 -11.45 -1.84
N THR A 199 -9.42 -12.04 -1.68
CA THR A 199 -9.71 -13.04 -0.66
C THR A 199 -10.07 -14.37 -1.33
N GLN A 200 -10.24 -15.43 -0.54
CA GLN A 200 -10.74 -16.73 -1.05
C GLN A 200 -12.10 -16.60 -1.75
N ASN A 201 -12.90 -15.60 -1.36
CA ASN A 201 -14.27 -15.36 -1.86
C ASN A 201 -14.35 -14.18 -2.84
N GLY A 202 -13.26 -13.91 -3.57
CA GLY A 202 -13.19 -12.81 -4.55
C GLY A 202 -12.57 -11.54 -3.99
N TYR A 203 -12.71 -10.44 -4.73
CA TYR A 203 -12.18 -9.13 -4.34
C TYR A 203 -13.11 -8.41 -3.36
N LYS A 204 -12.52 -7.79 -2.34
CA LYS A 204 -13.25 -7.12 -1.25
C LYS A 204 -12.65 -5.75 -0.94
N LEU A 205 -13.48 -4.92 -0.30
CA LEU A 205 -13.01 -3.67 0.31
C LEU A 205 -12.04 -4.00 1.45
N PRO A 206 -11.00 -3.17 1.70
CA PRO A 206 -10.10 -3.36 2.82
C PRO A 206 -10.80 -3.52 4.17
N GLU A 207 -11.86 -2.75 4.45
CA GLU A 207 -12.61 -2.84 5.71
C GLU A 207 -13.33 -4.19 5.93
N GLU A 208 -13.58 -4.92 4.84
CA GLU A 208 -14.18 -6.25 4.87
C GLU A 208 -13.13 -7.37 4.95
N CYS A 209 -11.83 -7.06 4.97
CA CYS A 209 -10.77 -8.04 4.87
C CYS A 209 -10.09 -8.31 6.21
N VAL A 210 -9.58 -9.53 6.36
CA VAL A 210 -8.76 -9.95 7.50
C VAL A 210 -7.36 -10.32 7.02
N LEU A 211 -6.33 -9.72 7.61
CA LEU A 211 -4.98 -10.27 7.56
C LEU A 211 -4.89 -11.33 8.66
N PHE A 212 -4.80 -12.60 8.28
CA PHE A 212 -4.97 -13.72 9.21
C PHE A 212 -3.69 -13.97 9.99
N ASP A 213 -3.79 -14.03 11.32
CA ASP A 213 -2.67 -14.41 12.18
C ASP A 213 -2.64 -15.94 12.32
N PRO A 214 -1.52 -16.62 11.98
CA PRO A 214 -1.40 -18.08 12.15
C PRO A 214 -1.70 -18.57 13.57
N ALA A 215 -1.54 -17.73 14.60
CA ALA A 215 -1.91 -18.06 15.98
C ALA A 215 -3.43 -18.32 16.17
N TRP A 216 -4.25 -18.01 15.17
CA TRP A 216 -5.69 -18.23 15.19
C TRP A 216 -6.12 -19.57 14.59
N GLU A 217 -5.26 -20.28 13.85
CA GLU A 217 -5.61 -21.48 13.05
C GLU A 217 -6.23 -22.61 13.89
N GLY A 218 -5.86 -22.73 15.16
CA GLY A 218 -6.44 -23.71 16.08
C GLY A 218 -7.91 -23.47 16.44
N ILE A 219 -8.49 -22.32 16.09
CA ILE A 219 -9.78 -21.85 16.61
C ILE A 219 -10.66 -21.29 15.49
N LEU A 220 -10.07 -20.53 14.56
CA LEU A 220 -10.71 -19.97 13.39
C LEU A 220 -9.95 -20.47 12.15
N LYS A 221 -10.69 -20.92 11.13
CA LYS A 221 -10.07 -21.29 9.85
C LYS A 221 -10.08 -20.08 8.91
N PRO A 222 -9.05 -19.89 8.07
CA PRO A 222 -9.03 -18.81 7.07
C PRO A 222 -10.28 -18.79 6.16
N SER A 223 -10.86 -19.95 5.84
CA SER A 223 -12.05 -20.05 4.98
C SER A 223 -13.35 -19.55 5.61
N VAL A 224 -13.37 -19.33 6.93
CA VAL A 224 -14.55 -18.86 7.69
C VAL A 224 -14.60 -17.34 7.73
N ALA A 225 -13.45 -16.68 7.54
CA ALA A 225 -13.31 -15.23 7.52
C ALA A 225 -13.04 -14.75 6.08
N PRO A 226 -13.27 -13.48 5.76
CA PRO A 226 -12.81 -12.86 4.52
C PRO A 226 -11.30 -12.62 4.56
N THR A 227 -10.52 -13.69 4.68
CA THR A 227 -9.06 -13.65 4.79
C THR A 227 -8.43 -13.31 3.45
N ILE A 228 -7.43 -12.42 3.48
CA ILE A 228 -6.58 -12.09 2.32
C ILE A 228 -5.92 -13.37 1.81
N ASP A 229 -6.01 -13.60 0.50
CA ASP A 229 -5.37 -14.73 -0.17
C ASP A 229 -3.89 -14.43 -0.36
N GLU A 230 -3.06 -14.74 0.64
CA GLU A 230 -1.62 -14.44 0.59
C GLU A 230 -0.91 -15.13 -0.58
N ASN A 231 -1.39 -16.31 -1.00
CA ASN A 231 -0.82 -17.04 -2.13
C ASN A 231 -1.02 -16.30 -3.47
N PHE A 232 -2.08 -15.50 -3.59
CA PHE A 232 -2.33 -14.69 -4.78
C PHE A 232 -1.21 -13.65 -5.00
N TYR A 233 -0.66 -13.09 -3.93
CA TYR A 233 0.31 -11.99 -4.01
C TYR A 233 1.74 -12.47 -4.29
N ARG A 234 2.05 -13.77 -4.15
CA ARG A 234 3.37 -14.40 -4.39
C ARG A 234 4.52 -13.89 -3.54
N THR A 235 4.35 -12.75 -2.88
CA THR A 235 5.22 -12.19 -1.86
C THR A 235 4.49 -12.15 -0.54
N ASP A 236 5.24 -12.16 0.56
CA ASP A 236 4.67 -12.00 1.89
C ASP A 236 4.04 -10.61 2.06
N ILE A 237 2.71 -10.54 1.92
CA ILE A 237 1.96 -9.29 2.09
C ILE A 237 1.89 -8.87 3.56
N SER A 238 2.18 -9.76 4.52
CA SER A 238 2.12 -9.46 5.95
C SER A 238 3.19 -8.45 6.38
N VAL A 239 4.27 -8.27 5.61
CA VAL A 239 5.26 -7.19 5.80
C VAL A 239 4.62 -5.80 5.75
N TYR A 240 3.46 -5.68 5.10
CA TYR A 240 2.65 -4.46 5.00
C TYR A 240 1.55 -4.37 6.05
N LYS A 241 1.63 -5.13 7.15
CA LYS A 241 0.64 -5.17 8.23
C LYS A 241 0.16 -3.78 8.70
N LYS A 242 1.09 -2.81 8.84
CA LYS A 242 0.74 -1.44 9.23
C LYS A 242 -0.08 -0.74 8.14
N GLN A 243 0.38 -0.82 6.89
CA GLN A 243 -0.27 -0.21 5.73
C GLN A 243 -1.66 -0.80 5.50
N LEU A 244 -1.78 -2.12 5.56
CA LEU A 244 -3.06 -2.85 5.45
C LEU A 244 -4.05 -2.39 6.52
N ARG A 245 -3.61 -2.29 7.78
CA ARG A 245 -4.46 -1.77 8.85
C ARG A 245 -4.92 -0.34 8.57
N ASP A 246 -4.01 0.52 8.14
CA ASP A 246 -4.30 1.94 7.93
C ASP A 246 -5.24 2.19 6.73
N ILE A 247 -5.33 1.26 5.76
CA ILE A 247 -6.36 1.27 4.70
C ILE A 247 -7.68 0.59 5.12
N GLY A 248 -7.76 -0.03 6.31
CA GLY A 248 -9.00 -0.56 6.90
C GLY A 248 -9.01 -2.07 7.18
N VAL A 249 -7.99 -2.82 6.77
CA VAL A 249 -7.91 -4.28 6.99
C VAL A 249 -7.90 -4.59 8.49
N LYS A 250 -8.69 -5.59 8.90
CA LYS A 250 -8.72 -6.06 10.28
C LYS A 250 -7.50 -6.93 10.52
N VAL A 251 -6.65 -6.49 11.45
CA VAL A 251 -5.38 -7.19 11.77
C VAL A 251 -5.29 -7.60 13.24
N TYR A 252 -5.99 -6.89 14.14
CA TYR A 252 -6.03 -7.25 15.54
C TYR A 252 -7.29 -8.06 15.87
N SER A 253 -7.18 -8.92 16.87
CA SER A 253 -8.24 -9.89 17.20
C SER A 253 -9.60 -9.24 17.50
N LEU A 254 -9.64 -8.10 18.19
CA LEU A 254 -10.90 -7.40 18.48
C LEU A 254 -11.55 -6.82 17.22
N ASP A 255 -10.77 -6.27 16.31
CA ASP A 255 -11.26 -5.77 15.01
C ASP A 255 -11.84 -6.91 14.17
N VAL A 256 -11.16 -8.06 14.20
CA VAL A 256 -11.62 -9.29 13.56
C VAL A 256 -12.90 -9.80 14.22
N CYS A 257 -12.99 -9.80 15.56
CA CYS A 257 -14.22 -10.18 16.26
C CYS A 257 -15.42 -9.34 15.83
N SER A 258 -15.25 -8.01 15.73
CA SER A 258 -16.32 -7.11 15.29
C SER A 258 -16.75 -7.37 13.84
N LEU A 259 -15.82 -7.68 12.94
CA LEU A 259 -16.16 -8.07 11.57
C LEU A 259 -16.85 -9.45 11.54
N LEU A 260 -16.34 -10.42 12.30
CA LEU A 260 -16.88 -11.77 12.36
C LEU A 260 -18.30 -11.80 12.94
N SER A 261 -18.59 -10.97 13.94
CA SER A 261 -19.91 -10.88 14.55
C SER A 261 -20.94 -10.31 13.58
N TRP A 262 -20.53 -9.43 12.65
CA TRP A 262 -21.40 -8.94 11.59
C TRP A 262 -21.67 -10.00 10.52
N ILE A 263 -20.65 -10.70 10.02
CA ILE A 263 -20.85 -11.74 8.99
C ILE A 263 -21.54 -12.99 9.54
N LEU A 264 -21.49 -13.21 10.85
CA LEU A 264 -22.03 -14.38 11.55
C LEU A 264 -23.44 -14.76 11.08
N PHE A 265 -24.34 -13.77 11.00
CA PHE A 265 -25.76 -13.97 10.66
C PHE A 265 -26.01 -14.33 9.19
N SER A 266 -25.01 -14.15 8.31
CA SER A 266 -25.08 -14.60 6.92
C SER A 266 -24.72 -16.08 6.74
N LEU A 267 -24.17 -16.72 7.78
CA LEU A 267 -23.75 -18.11 7.73
C LEU A 267 -24.90 -19.07 8.03
N THR A 268 -24.77 -20.28 7.47
CA THR A 268 -25.73 -21.38 7.65
C THR A 268 -25.07 -22.70 8.07
N GLU A 269 -23.73 -22.73 8.11
CA GLU A 269 -22.96 -23.91 8.47
C GLU A 269 -22.60 -23.89 9.96
N THR A 270 -23.10 -24.88 10.70
CA THR A 270 -22.88 -24.98 12.16
C THR A 270 -21.40 -24.98 12.53
N THR A 271 -20.53 -25.62 11.73
CA THR A 271 -19.10 -25.70 12.08
C THR A 271 -18.39 -24.35 11.96
N SER A 272 -18.75 -23.54 10.95
CA SER A 272 -18.23 -22.19 10.76
C SER A 272 -18.75 -21.24 11.84
N ILE A 273 -20.05 -21.29 12.15
CA ILE A 273 -20.68 -20.50 13.22
C ILE A 273 -20.05 -20.81 14.59
N THR A 274 -19.86 -22.08 14.92
CA THR A 274 -19.26 -22.50 16.20
C THR A 274 -17.80 -22.04 16.33
N ARG A 275 -17.04 -22.01 15.23
CA ARG A 275 -15.68 -21.44 15.22
C ARG A 275 -15.69 -19.94 15.50
N ILE A 276 -16.63 -19.20 14.90
CA ILE A 276 -16.78 -17.77 15.20
C ILE A 276 -17.13 -17.58 16.68
N TYR A 277 -18.10 -18.30 17.24
CA TYR A 277 -18.39 -18.22 18.68
C TYR A 277 -17.15 -18.52 19.53
N SER A 278 -16.39 -19.54 19.18
CA SER A 278 -15.15 -19.88 19.90
C SER A 278 -14.11 -18.75 19.84
N PHE A 279 -13.99 -18.09 18.68
CA PHE A 279 -13.09 -16.96 18.48
C PHE A 279 -13.54 -15.72 19.29
N LEU A 280 -14.83 -15.34 19.19
CA LEU A 280 -15.42 -14.24 19.96
C LEU A 280 -15.24 -14.47 21.47
N ASN A 281 -15.49 -15.69 21.94
CA ASN A 281 -15.33 -16.05 23.35
C ASN A 281 -13.87 -15.95 23.82
N LYS A 282 -12.92 -16.47 23.02
CA LYS A 282 -11.48 -16.40 23.37
C LYS A 282 -11.01 -14.97 23.61
N PHE A 283 -11.47 -14.03 22.79
CA PHE A 283 -11.09 -12.63 22.89
C PHE A 283 -12.08 -11.78 23.71
N GLN A 284 -13.01 -12.42 24.41
CA GLN A 284 -13.99 -11.78 25.29
C GLN A 284 -14.74 -10.63 24.59
N TRP A 285 -15.07 -10.82 23.31
CA TRP A 285 -15.73 -9.79 22.53
C TRP A 285 -17.16 -9.56 23.03
N ASN A 286 -17.56 -8.29 23.05
CA ASN A 286 -18.88 -7.84 23.47
C ASN A 286 -19.30 -6.66 22.57
N PRO A 287 -20.53 -6.62 22.01
CA PRO A 287 -21.00 -5.47 21.25
C PRO A 287 -21.15 -4.23 22.13
N GLU A 288 -20.87 -3.06 21.55
CA GLU A 288 -21.11 -1.77 22.22
C GLU A 288 -22.61 -1.48 22.38
N VAL A 289 -23.42 -1.93 21.41
CA VAL A 289 -24.88 -1.81 21.41
C VAL A 289 -25.47 -3.14 20.97
N LEU A 290 -26.37 -3.69 21.78
CA LEU A 290 -27.13 -4.88 21.43
C LEU A 290 -28.36 -4.44 20.63
N ASP A 291 -28.35 -4.67 19.32
CA ASP A 291 -29.53 -4.48 18.46
C ASP A 291 -30.34 -5.78 18.28
N ASN A 292 -31.50 -5.68 17.62
CA ASN A 292 -32.38 -6.84 17.41
C ASN A 292 -31.79 -7.92 16.46
N LEU A 293 -30.78 -7.59 15.64
CA LEU A 293 -30.12 -8.59 14.78
C LEU A 293 -29.03 -9.32 15.58
N MET A 294 -28.31 -8.61 16.44
CA MET A 294 -27.29 -9.15 17.33
C MET A 294 -27.86 -9.98 18.49
N SER A 295 -29.17 -9.98 18.68
CA SER A 295 -29.85 -10.78 19.70
C SER A 295 -30.22 -12.18 19.22
N GLN A 296 -29.77 -12.64 18.05
CA GLN A 296 -30.04 -14.00 17.58
C GLN A 296 -28.91 -14.99 17.92
N VAL A 297 -29.29 -16.23 18.22
CA VAL A 297 -28.38 -17.34 18.48
C VAL A 297 -28.67 -18.48 17.51
N TRP A 298 -27.62 -19.10 17.00
CA TRP A 298 -27.76 -20.26 16.13
C TRP A 298 -28.14 -21.50 16.95
N ILE A 299 -29.20 -22.19 16.54
CA ILE A 299 -29.60 -23.49 17.09
C ILE A 299 -29.30 -24.57 16.04
N PRO A 300 -28.30 -25.44 16.26
CA PRO A 300 -28.00 -26.55 15.37
C PRO A 300 -29.15 -27.57 15.30
N THR A 301 -29.27 -28.22 14.16
CA THR A 301 -30.14 -29.39 13.96
C THR A 301 -29.29 -30.64 13.74
N PRO A 302 -29.84 -31.86 13.98
CA PRO A 302 -29.11 -33.11 13.81
C PRO A 302 -28.54 -33.34 12.39
N LYS A 303 -29.04 -32.63 11.38
CA LYS A 303 -28.61 -32.73 9.98
C LYS A 303 -27.44 -31.82 9.62
N GLY A 304 -26.83 -31.14 10.59
CA GLY A 304 -25.65 -30.27 10.39
C GLY A 304 -25.96 -28.82 9.99
N THR A 305 -27.20 -28.53 9.61
CA THR A 305 -27.73 -27.16 9.43
C THR A 305 -28.31 -26.64 10.76
N GLY A 306 -28.96 -25.48 10.76
CA GLY A 306 -29.56 -24.90 11.95
C GLY A 306 -30.49 -23.74 11.62
N LYS A 307 -30.90 -23.00 12.65
CA LYS A 307 -31.73 -21.80 12.52
C LYS A 307 -31.24 -20.71 13.47
N TRP A 308 -31.32 -19.47 13.03
CA TRP A 308 -31.17 -18.30 13.90
C TRP A 308 -32.47 -18.11 14.70
N ILE A 309 -32.35 -18.08 16.03
CA ILE A 309 -33.45 -17.96 16.99
C ILE A 309 -33.20 -16.73 17.86
N ASN A 310 -34.25 -15.99 18.22
CA ASN A 310 -34.09 -14.84 19.11
C ASN A 310 -33.60 -15.29 20.49
N SER A 311 -32.74 -14.50 21.13
CA SER A 311 -32.17 -14.80 22.44
C SER A 311 -33.22 -14.86 23.54
N GLN A 312 -34.36 -14.18 23.35
CA GLN A 312 -35.52 -14.25 24.24
C GLN A 312 -36.19 -15.63 24.25
N ASP A 313 -36.03 -16.39 23.16
CA ASP A 313 -36.52 -17.78 23.03
C ASP A 313 -35.43 -18.79 23.47
N CYS A 314 -34.32 -18.33 24.05
CA CYS A 314 -33.19 -19.15 24.50
C CYS A 314 -32.89 -18.93 25.99
N VAL A 315 -32.34 -19.96 26.65
CA VAL A 315 -31.79 -19.90 28.02
C VAL A 315 -30.44 -20.60 28.06
N LEU A 316 -29.56 -20.19 28.99
CA LEU A 316 -28.22 -20.80 29.06
C LEU A 316 -28.23 -22.25 29.57
N HIS A 317 -29.15 -22.59 30.48
CA HIS A 317 -29.33 -23.92 31.09
C HIS A 317 -30.82 -24.14 31.39
N ASP A 318 -31.30 -25.38 31.36
CA ASP A 318 -32.61 -25.79 31.90
C ASP A 318 -32.51 -27.14 32.62
N ASN A 319 -31.74 -27.17 33.70
CA ASN A 319 -31.44 -28.38 34.48
C ASN A 319 -32.67 -29.11 35.05
N LYS A 320 -33.84 -28.46 35.08
CA LYS A 320 -35.06 -28.98 35.68
C LYS A 320 -36.20 -29.13 34.66
N HIS A 321 -35.92 -28.94 33.36
CA HIS A 321 -36.90 -28.91 32.27
C HIS A 321 -38.12 -28.02 32.59
N VAL A 322 -37.88 -26.91 33.30
CA VAL A 322 -38.95 -26.05 33.84
C VAL A 322 -39.68 -25.35 32.70
N PHE A 323 -38.98 -25.08 31.60
CA PHE A 323 -39.54 -24.40 30.43
C PHE A 323 -40.08 -25.40 29.39
N GLY A 324 -39.88 -26.71 29.60
CA GLY A 324 -40.28 -27.75 28.66
C GLY A 324 -39.70 -27.50 27.26
N SER A 325 -40.52 -27.62 26.21
CA SER A 325 -40.12 -27.35 24.82
C SER A 325 -40.31 -25.88 24.39
N ARG A 326 -40.50 -24.93 25.33
CA ARG A 326 -40.83 -23.54 25.00
C ARG A 326 -39.61 -22.67 24.73
N LEU A 327 -38.46 -22.99 25.33
CA LEU A 327 -37.20 -22.28 25.17
C LEU A 327 -36.10 -23.26 24.78
N PHE A 328 -35.10 -22.78 24.04
CA PHE A 328 -33.93 -23.57 23.68
C PHE A 328 -32.84 -23.44 24.75
N SER A 329 -32.43 -24.56 25.35
CA SER A 329 -31.34 -24.60 26.33
C SER A 329 -29.99 -24.72 25.62
N LEU A 330 -29.16 -23.68 25.69
CA LEU A 330 -27.92 -23.59 24.89
C LEU A 330 -26.83 -24.58 25.32
N ASP A 331 -26.85 -25.07 26.55
CA ASP A 331 -25.95 -26.10 27.05
C ASP A 331 -26.18 -27.51 26.48
N GLU A 332 -27.34 -27.74 25.86
CA GLU A 332 -27.62 -28.94 25.07
C GLU A 332 -26.87 -28.94 23.73
N PHE A 333 -26.55 -27.75 23.20
CA PHE A 333 -25.97 -27.57 21.87
C PHE A 333 -24.50 -27.14 21.89
N TYR A 334 -24.08 -26.42 22.93
CA TYR A 334 -22.77 -25.79 23.01
C TYR A 334 -21.99 -26.19 24.26
N LYS A 335 -20.66 -26.17 24.15
CA LYS A 335 -19.77 -26.39 25.30
C LYS A 335 -19.99 -25.31 26.35
N LYS A 336 -19.90 -25.68 27.63
CA LYS A 336 -20.08 -24.78 28.79
C LYS A 336 -19.22 -23.51 28.72
N GLU A 337 -18.03 -23.62 28.13
CA GLU A 337 -17.10 -22.50 27.93
C GLU A 337 -17.65 -21.36 27.04
N LEU A 338 -18.63 -21.63 26.18
CA LEU A 338 -19.25 -20.63 25.30
C LEU A 338 -20.46 -19.94 25.92
N LEU A 339 -21.00 -20.46 27.02
CA LEU A 339 -22.19 -19.90 27.68
C LEU A 339 -22.01 -18.44 28.15
N PRO A 340 -20.84 -18.04 28.70
CA PRO A 340 -20.60 -16.64 29.04
C PRO A 340 -20.75 -15.70 27.84
N LEU A 341 -20.28 -16.09 26.65
CA LEU A 341 -20.42 -15.30 25.43
C LEU A 341 -21.89 -15.07 25.07
N PHE A 342 -22.73 -16.11 25.12
CA PHE A 342 -24.16 -15.98 24.80
C PHE A 342 -24.88 -15.02 25.76
N SER A 343 -24.48 -15.03 27.03
CA SER A 343 -25.03 -14.09 28.01
C SER A 343 -24.58 -12.67 27.76
N SER A 344 -23.26 -12.45 27.62
CA SER A 344 -22.69 -11.11 27.52
C SER A 344 -22.99 -10.47 26.17
N ALA A 345 -22.77 -11.20 25.08
CA ALA A 345 -22.75 -10.63 23.73
C ALA A 345 -24.06 -10.80 22.94
N PHE A 346 -24.92 -11.74 23.34
CA PHE A 346 -26.19 -12.02 22.65
C PHE A 346 -27.43 -11.82 23.54
N GLY A 347 -27.23 -11.41 24.80
CA GLY A 347 -28.31 -11.09 25.74
C GLY A 347 -29.13 -12.30 26.20
N VAL A 348 -28.58 -13.52 26.11
CA VAL A 348 -29.28 -14.71 26.59
C VAL A 348 -29.31 -14.74 28.12
N THR A 349 -30.50 -14.96 28.67
CA THR A 349 -30.72 -14.91 30.12
C THR A 349 -30.26 -16.20 30.81
N TRP A 350 -29.81 -16.04 32.06
CA TRP A 350 -29.63 -17.17 32.98
C TRP A 350 -31.00 -17.69 33.38
N SER A 351 -31.17 -19.02 33.39
CA SER A 351 -32.33 -19.63 34.03
C SER A 351 -32.25 -19.39 35.54
N TYR A 352 -33.02 -18.44 36.06
CA TYR A 352 -33.20 -18.30 37.50
C TYR A 352 -34.04 -19.48 38.00
N GLY A 353 -33.39 -20.52 38.48
CA GLY A 353 -33.98 -21.38 39.48
C GLY A 353 -34.03 -20.60 40.80
N THR A 354 -35.08 -19.81 41.03
CA THR A 354 -35.54 -19.30 42.34
C THR A 354 -34.42 -19.12 43.39
N ALA A 355 -33.84 -17.93 43.49
CA ALA A 355 -33.12 -17.51 44.69
C ALA A 355 -34.07 -16.73 45.60
N GLY A 356 -34.60 -17.42 46.62
CA GLY A 356 -35.10 -16.83 47.88
C GLY A 356 -36.39 -16.00 47.84
N LEU A 357 -37.49 -16.63 48.24
CA LEU A 357 -38.49 -15.97 49.10
C LEU A 357 -37.91 -15.76 50.50
#